data_AF-A0A4P6PA83-F1
#
_entry.id   AF-A0A4P6PA83-F1
#
_cell.length_a   1.000
_cell.length_b   1.000
_cell.length_c   1.000
_cell.angle_alpha   90.00
_cell.angle_beta   90.00
_cell.angle_gamma   90.00
#
_symmetry.space_group_name_H-M   'P 1'
#
loop_
_entity.id
_entity.type
_entity.pdbx_description
1 polymer ?
#
loop_
_entity_poly.entity_id
_entity_poly.type
_entity_poly.pdbx_seq_one_letter_code
_entity_poly.pdbx_strand_id
1 'polypeptide(L)'
;MNTFKKIVAASVVALAGFSASADEITIGGVTWDPDFASLTANDFISSGNFTQWYVNPPGSAPGTTDINAVVPGTVGSVLQGIGEITTFNGKSAATSPFVCATCELTFSFGGLVFDGDLTDGSLFDLAASAASGYFNIYFDDSADFDYANIQGQADANNALDGTLFLGLSFKSLQEGAGFTPAAGSIDSIWDVTSGAAAYHFDTDSQLLGSDVRFGSNVIFQGLYGSSNGLANGNTIPEPSTLAILGLGLLGLAGAKRRKKA
;
A
#
# COMPACT_ATOMS: atom_id res chain seq x y z
N MET A 1 42.79 -34.11 22.62
CA MET A 1 41.38 -33.69 22.40
C MET A 1 41.01 -33.97 20.95
N ASN A 2 40.23 -35.01 20.69
CA ASN A 2 39.90 -35.44 19.32
C ASN A 2 39.14 -34.35 18.56
N THR A 3 39.46 -34.20 17.27
CA THR A 3 38.91 -33.21 16.32
C THR A 3 37.38 -33.14 16.33
N PHE A 4 36.74 -34.26 16.68
CA PHE A 4 35.29 -34.39 16.85
C PHE A 4 34.71 -33.48 17.95
N LYS A 5 35.40 -33.32 19.10
CA LYS A 5 34.95 -32.45 20.20
C LYS A 5 35.06 -30.96 19.85
N LYS A 6 36.04 -30.59 19.00
CA LYS A 6 36.20 -29.21 18.52
C LYS A 6 35.09 -28.80 17.54
N ILE A 7 34.65 -29.72 16.68
CA ILE A 7 33.59 -29.46 15.69
C ILE A 7 32.22 -29.34 16.38
N VAL A 8 31.90 -30.20 17.35
CA VAL A 8 30.62 -30.12 18.08
C VAL A 8 30.53 -28.84 18.91
N ALA A 9 31.62 -28.43 19.58
CA ALA A 9 31.66 -27.17 20.32
C ALA A 9 31.48 -25.94 19.41
N ALA A 10 32.07 -25.95 18.20
CA ALA A 10 31.87 -24.89 17.21
C ALA A 10 30.44 -24.85 16.62
N SER A 11 29.76 -26.00 16.53
CA SER A 11 28.40 -26.11 15.98
C SER A 11 27.34 -25.57 16.94
N VAL A 12 27.52 -25.77 18.25
CA VAL A 12 26.56 -25.29 19.28
C VAL A 12 26.67 -23.78 19.51
N VAL A 13 27.86 -23.18 19.35
CA VAL A 13 28.05 -21.73 19.41
C VAL A 13 27.48 -21.03 18.18
N ALA A 14 27.50 -21.68 17.01
CA ALA A 14 26.87 -21.13 15.80
C ALA A 14 25.33 -21.19 15.85
N LEU A 15 24.74 -22.19 16.52
CA LEU A 15 23.28 -22.37 16.59
C LEU A 15 22.59 -21.46 17.62
N ALA A 16 23.32 -20.88 18.57
CA ALA A 16 22.76 -20.03 19.63
C ALA A 16 22.56 -18.56 19.20
N GLY A 17 22.96 -18.18 17.98
CA GLY A 17 22.93 -16.79 17.50
C GLY A 17 21.79 -16.43 16.57
N PHE A 18 20.88 -17.36 16.23
CA PHE A 18 19.85 -17.13 15.22
C PHE A 18 18.44 -17.13 15.84
N SER A 19 18.11 -16.05 16.55
CA SER A 19 16.72 -15.61 16.66
C SER A 19 16.37 -14.93 15.34
N ALA A 20 15.77 -15.66 14.40
CA ALA A 20 15.23 -15.09 13.18
C ALA A 20 13.93 -14.34 13.52
N SER A 21 14.03 -13.03 13.73
CA SER A 21 12.94 -12.11 13.36
C SER A 21 13.02 -11.91 11.85
N ALA A 22 11.89 -11.74 11.15
CA ALA A 22 11.98 -11.10 9.84
C ALA A 22 12.61 -9.71 10.05
N ASP A 23 13.65 -9.42 9.29
CA ASP A 23 14.22 -8.07 9.27
C ASP A 23 13.31 -7.18 8.43
N GLU A 24 13.36 -5.87 8.71
CA GLU A 24 12.74 -4.87 7.86
C GLU A 24 13.28 -5.01 6.42
N ILE A 25 12.39 -4.90 5.44
CA ILE A 25 12.74 -4.92 4.03
C ILE A 25 12.64 -3.51 3.45
N THR A 26 13.54 -3.17 2.54
CA THR A 26 13.53 -1.89 1.84
C THR A 26 13.39 -2.12 0.34
N ILE A 27 12.28 -1.70 -0.24
CA ILE A 27 12.01 -1.81 -1.68
C ILE A 27 11.59 -0.44 -2.20
N GLY A 28 12.21 0.00 -3.30
CA GLY A 28 11.85 1.28 -3.93
C GLY A 28 11.98 2.49 -2.99
N GLY A 29 12.87 2.45 -2.00
CA GLY A 29 13.07 3.55 -1.03
C GLY A 29 12.14 3.52 0.18
N VAL A 30 11.17 2.60 0.22
CA VAL A 30 10.23 2.41 1.34
C VAL A 30 10.66 1.22 2.18
N THR A 31 10.67 1.37 3.50
CA THR A 31 11.09 0.36 4.47
C THR A 31 9.95 -0.06 5.39
N TRP A 32 9.69 -1.37 5.48
CA TRP A 32 8.64 -1.91 6.35
C TRP A 32 8.99 -3.28 6.91
N ASP A 33 8.27 -3.69 7.96
CA ASP A 33 8.37 -5.00 8.58
C ASP A 33 7.25 -5.91 8.05
N PRO A 34 7.54 -6.94 7.24
CA PRO A 34 6.52 -7.81 6.67
C PRO A 34 5.85 -8.73 7.71
N ASP A 35 6.43 -8.85 8.92
CA ASP A 35 5.85 -9.59 10.04
C ASP A 35 5.25 -8.64 11.10
N PHE A 36 5.02 -7.37 10.75
CA PHE A 36 4.51 -6.37 11.69
C PHE A 36 3.24 -6.87 12.38
N ALA A 37 3.26 -7.02 13.69
CA ALA A 37 2.09 -7.48 14.43
C ALA A 37 1.83 -6.56 15.63
N SER A 38 0.60 -6.06 15.70
CA SER A 38 0.09 -5.29 16.82
C SER A 38 -1.20 -5.91 17.33
N LEU A 39 -1.74 -5.36 18.43
CA LEU A 39 -3.02 -5.82 18.99
C LEU A 39 -4.19 -5.68 18.00
N THR A 40 -4.06 -4.85 16.96
CA THR A 40 -5.17 -4.47 16.06
C THR A 40 -4.82 -4.59 14.57
N ALA A 41 -3.59 -4.95 14.22
CA ALA A 41 -3.13 -4.98 12.84
C ALA A 41 -2.01 -6.01 12.67
N ASN A 42 -2.04 -6.73 11.56
CA ASN A 42 -0.95 -7.59 11.13
C ASN A 42 -0.48 -7.09 9.75
N ASP A 43 0.81 -7.20 9.51
CA ASP A 43 1.48 -7.03 8.24
C ASP A 43 1.37 -5.60 7.67
N PHE A 44 0.71 -5.36 6.53
CA PHE A 44 0.59 -4.03 5.96
C PHE A 44 -0.51 -3.22 6.64
N ILE A 45 -0.12 -2.12 7.27
CA ILE A 45 -1.04 -1.08 7.73
C ILE A 45 -0.47 0.29 7.44
N SER A 46 -1.26 1.14 6.80
CA SER A 46 -0.84 2.49 6.46
C SER A 46 -1.97 3.48 6.70
N SER A 47 -1.63 4.69 7.16
CA SER A 47 -2.57 5.80 7.19
C SER A 47 -2.02 7.00 6.45
N GLY A 48 -2.92 7.73 5.79
CA GLY A 48 -2.55 8.87 4.96
C GLY A 48 -3.62 9.95 4.99
N ASN A 49 -3.18 11.19 4.76
CA ASN A 49 -4.09 12.32 4.59
C ASN A 49 -4.27 12.58 3.11
N PHE A 50 -5.47 12.96 2.72
CA PHE A 50 -5.79 13.20 1.31
C PHE A 50 -6.80 14.32 1.15
N THR A 51 -6.83 14.85 -0.07
CA THR A 51 -7.93 15.67 -0.56
C THR A 51 -8.49 15.03 -1.82
N GLN A 52 -9.81 15.03 -1.93
CA GLN A 52 -10.56 14.45 -3.03
C GLN A 52 -11.58 15.44 -3.60
N TRP A 53 -11.93 15.22 -4.86
CA TRP A 53 -12.88 16.02 -5.62
C TRP A 53 -13.53 15.19 -6.72
N TYR A 54 -14.66 15.67 -7.23
CA TYR A 54 -15.30 15.10 -8.41
C TYR A 54 -14.86 15.86 -9.66
N VAL A 55 -14.75 15.17 -10.80
CA VAL A 55 -14.45 15.76 -12.12
C VAL A 55 -15.42 15.31 -13.21
N ASN A 56 -15.51 16.10 -14.29
CA ASN A 56 -16.25 15.75 -15.50
C ASN A 56 -15.68 16.52 -16.74
N PRO A 57 -15.32 15.84 -17.84
CA PRO A 57 -15.29 14.37 -18.02
C PRO A 57 -14.17 13.72 -17.18
N PRO A 58 -14.22 12.39 -16.98
CA PRO A 58 -13.13 11.68 -16.33
C PRO A 58 -11.78 11.97 -17.00
N GLY A 59 -10.74 12.19 -16.19
CA GLY A 59 -9.36 12.06 -16.66
C GLY A 59 -9.18 10.68 -17.27
N SER A 60 -8.83 10.63 -18.55
CA SER A 60 -9.00 9.44 -19.39
C SER A 60 -7.99 8.32 -19.17
N ALA A 61 -7.11 8.41 -18.16
CA ALA A 61 -6.09 7.40 -17.90
C ALA A 61 -5.81 7.18 -16.38
N PRO A 62 -5.50 5.94 -15.97
CA PRO A 62 -4.96 5.66 -14.65
C PRO A 62 -3.72 6.51 -14.34
N GLY A 63 -3.66 7.08 -13.14
CA GLY A 63 -2.55 7.96 -12.73
C GLY A 63 -2.59 9.36 -13.33
N THR A 64 -3.75 9.83 -13.80
CA THR A 64 -3.94 11.24 -14.14
C THR A 64 -4.98 11.86 -13.22
N THR A 65 -4.61 12.92 -12.49
CA THR A 65 -5.53 13.73 -11.69
C THR A 65 -5.62 15.12 -12.29
N ASP A 66 -6.85 15.57 -12.60
CA ASP A 66 -7.11 16.91 -13.11
C ASP A 66 -7.89 17.74 -12.07
N ILE A 67 -7.19 18.62 -11.37
CA ILE A 67 -7.82 19.51 -10.39
C ILE A 67 -8.45 20.75 -11.05
N ASN A 68 -8.22 20.98 -12.35
CA ASN A 68 -8.85 22.08 -13.06
C ASN A 68 -10.25 21.72 -13.60
N ALA A 69 -10.60 20.43 -13.62
CA ALA A 69 -11.88 19.91 -14.09
C ALA A 69 -12.90 19.65 -12.96
N VAL A 70 -12.72 20.28 -11.80
CA VAL A 70 -13.53 20.04 -10.60
C VAL A 70 -15.00 20.43 -10.81
N VAL A 71 -15.91 19.53 -10.43
CA VAL A 71 -17.37 19.72 -10.47
C VAL A 71 -18.02 19.26 -9.16
N PRO A 72 -19.27 19.65 -8.88
CA PRO A 72 -20.06 19.02 -7.83
C PRO A 72 -20.30 17.53 -8.09
N GLY A 73 -20.29 16.72 -7.04
CA GLY A 73 -20.63 15.30 -7.12
C GLY A 73 -22.06 15.11 -7.60
N THR A 74 -22.19 14.65 -8.85
CA THR A 74 -23.46 14.44 -9.56
C THR A 74 -23.33 13.20 -10.44
N VAL A 75 -24.46 12.61 -10.86
CA VAL A 75 -24.47 11.41 -11.72
C VAL A 75 -23.60 11.63 -12.96
N GLY A 76 -22.68 10.71 -13.22
CA GLY A 76 -21.69 10.74 -14.29
C GLY A 76 -20.37 11.45 -13.95
N SER A 77 -20.26 12.07 -12.77
CA SER A 77 -18.98 12.61 -12.27
C SER A 77 -18.09 11.50 -11.73
N VAL A 78 -16.79 11.76 -11.71
CA VAL A 78 -15.77 10.77 -11.28
C VAL A 78 -15.04 11.29 -10.05
N LEU A 79 -15.02 10.49 -8.99
CA LEU A 79 -14.27 10.80 -7.78
C LEU A 79 -12.78 10.47 -7.99
N GLN A 80 -11.92 11.41 -7.61
CA GLN A 80 -10.48 11.26 -7.60
C GLN A 80 -9.86 12.08 -6.46
N GLY A 81 -8.59 11.82 -6.16
CA GLY A 81 -7.89 12.54 -5.12
C GLY A 81 -6.40 12.25 -5.11
N ILE A 82 -5.71 13.01 -4.27
CA ILE A 82 -4.28 12.91 -4.00
C ILE A 82 -4.03 12.99 -2.50
N GLY A 83 -2.94 12.39 -2.03
CA GLY A 83 -2.60 12.38 -0.62
C GLY A 83 -1.17 11.94 -0.34
N GLU A 84 -0.85 11.94 0.96
CA GLU A 84 0.43 11.54 1.51
C GLU A 84 0.21 10.46 2.56
N ILE A 85 0.96 9.36 2.46
CA ILE A 85 1.05 8.35 3.51
C ILE A 85 1.94 8.91 4.62
N THR A 86 1.38 9.02 5.81
CA THR A 86 2.07 9.58 6.99
C THR A 86 2.52 8.52 7.98
N THR A 87 1.90 7.32 7.92
CA THR A 87 2.34 6.16 8.68
C THR A 87 2.31 4.87 7.85
N PHE A 88 3.25 3.98 8.15
CA PHE A 88 3.40 2.69 7.48
C PHE A 88 3.93 1.65 8.49
N ASN A 89 3.24 0.55 8.74
CA ASN A 89 3.63 -0.49 9.72
C ASN A 89 4.04 0.10 11.09
N GLY A 90 3.25 1.05 11.60
CA GLY A 90 3.51 1.74 12.88
C GLY A 90 4.69 2.72 12.87
N LYS A 91 5.38 2.87 11.74
CA LYS A 91 6.44 3.84 11.50
C LYS A 91 5.85 5.19 11.08
N SER A 92 6.56 6.27 11.37
CA SER A 92 6.23 7.62 10.90
C SER A 92 7.51 8.37 10.58
N ALA A 93 7.44 9.27 9.60
CA ALA A 93 8.60 10.06 9.16
C ALA A 93 9.35 10.74 10.33
N ALA A 94 8.63 11.13 11.39
CA ALA A 94 9.21 11.84 12.53
C ALA A 94 9.89 10.96 13.60
N THR A 95 9.52 9.68 13.73
CA THR A 95 9.92 8.86 14.90
C THR A 95 10.62 7.55 14.55
N SER A 96 10.25 6.95 13.42
CA SER A 96 10.90 5.78 12.84
C SER A 96 10.63 5.91 11.34
N PRO A 97 11.53 6.55 10.57
CA PRO A 97 11.22 6.90 9.20
C PRO A 97 11.14 5.63 8.34
N PHE A 98 10.05 5.48 7.59
CA PHE A 98 9.85 4.41 6.59
C PHE A 98 10.30 4.84 5.17
N VAL A 99 10.66 6.11 5.00
CA VAL A 99 11.29 6.71 3.80
C VAL A 99 12.49 7.54 4.23
N CYS A 100 13.30 8.03 3.29
CA CYS A 100 14.42 8.91 3.64
C CYS A 100 13.94 10.28 4.20
N ALA A 101 14.80 11.02 4.89
CA ALA A 101 14.42 12.27 5.57
C ALA A 101 13.97 13.42 4.63
N THR A 102 14.30 13.34 3.35
CA THR A 102 13.91 14.30 2.31
C THR A 102 12.94 13.70 1.31
N CYS A 103 12.48 12.48 1.55
CA CYS A 103 11.60 11.72 0.69
C CYS A 103 10.18 11.74 1.25
N GLU A 104 9.20 11.49 0.39
CA GLU A 104 7.82 11.27 0.81
C GLU A 104 7.19 10.08 0.09
N LEU A 105 6.05 9.63 0.60
CA LEU A 105 5.26 8.56 0.01
C LEU A 105 3.87 9.11 -0.31
N THR A 106 3.69 9.54 -1.54
CA THR A 106 2.46 10.15 -2.03
C THR A 106 1.58 9.14 -2.72
N PHE A 107 0.32 9.48 -2.93
CA PHE A 107 -0.59 8.65 -3.69
C PHE A 107 -1.62 9.46 -4.45
N SER A 108 -2.14 8.86 -5.51
CA SER A 108 -3.32 9.33 -6.23
C SER A 108 -4.30 8.19 -6.43
N PHE A 109 -5.59 8.52 -6.41
CA PHE A 109 -6.64 7.58 -6.74
C PHE A 109 -7.68 8.27 -7.63
N GLY A 110 -8.42 7.48 -8.38
CA GLY A 110 -9.45 8.03 -9.25
C GLY A 110 -10.16 6.98 -10.07
N GLY A 111 -10.98 7.44 -11.01
CA GLY A 111 -11.74 6.57 -11.90
C GLY A 111 -12.96 5.91 -11.26
N LEU A 112 -13.42 6.39 -10.10
CA LEU A 112 -14.64 5.91 -9.44
C LEU A 112 -15.85 6.70 -9.94
N VAL A 113 -16.70 6.05 -10.73
CA VAL A 113 -17.82 6.70 -11.44
C VAL A 113 -19.05 6.74 -10.56
N PHE A 114 -19.54 7.93 -10.21
CA PHE A 114 -20.75 8.07 -9.41
C PHE A 114 -21.99 8.03 -10.32
N ASP A 115 -22.92 7.11 -10.09
CA ASP A 115 -24.17 6.98 -10.86
C ASP A 115 -25.43 7.23 -10.02
N GLY A 116 -25.29 7.23 -8.69
CA GLY A 116 -26.34 7.58 -7.74
C GLY A 116 -27.51 6.60 -7.70
N ASP A 117 -27.32 5.38 -8.22
CA ASP A 117 -28.30 4.30 -8.14
C ASP A 117 -27.72 3.13 -7.34
N LEU A 118 -28.53 2.23 -6.79
CA LEU A 118 -28.05 1.11 -5.94
C LEU A 118 -28.20 -0.25 -6.65
N THR A 119 -28.23 -0.25 -7.98
CA THR A 119 -28.61 -1.46 -8.75
C THR A 119 -27.58 -2.57 -8.63
N ASP A 120 -26.31 -2.21 -8.53
CA ASP A 120 -25.18 -3.13 -8.34
C ASP A 120 -24.72 -3.24 -6.86
N GLY A 121 -25.43 -2.57 -5.95
CA GLY A 121 -25.17 -2.58 -4.50
C GLY A 121 -24.30 -1.41 -3.99
N SER A 122 -23.93 -0.47 -4.86
CA SER A 122 -23.16 0.74 -4.55
C SER A 122 -23.80 1.93 -5.28
N LEU A 123 -23.61 3.17 -4.80
CA LEU A 123 -24.00 4.43 -5.46
C LEU A 123 -22.98 4.91 -6.51
N PHE A 124 -21.88 4.17 -6.63
CA PHE A 124 -20.96 4.23 -7.76
C PHE A 124 -21.21 3.05 -8.70
N ASP A 125 -21.05 3.30 -10.00
CA ASP A 125 -21.08 2.28 -11.05
C ASP A 125 -19.85 1.39 -10.87
N LEU A 126 -20.03 0.21 -10.27
CA LEU A 126 -18.95 -0.72 -9.96
C LEU A 126 -18.32 -1.29 -11.24
N ALA A 127 -19.10 -1.47 -12.31
CA ALA A 127 -18.62 -2.02 -13.57
C ALA A 127 -17.76 -1.01 -14.34
N ALA A 128 -18.19 0.25 -14.42
CA ALA A 128 -17.38 1.32 -14.99
C ALA A 128 -16.14 1.58 -14.12
N SER A 129 -16.30 1.61 -12.80
CA SER A 129 -15.19 1.81 -11.86
C SER A 129 -14.17 0.68 -11.91
N ALA A 130 -14.55 -0.57 -12.21
CA ALA A 130 -13.60 -1.66 -12.45
C ALA A 130 -12.76 -1.48 -13.72
N ALA A 131 -13.24 -0.70 -14.69
CA ALA A 131 -12.49 -0.42 -15.93
C ALA A 131 -11.58 0.81 -15.82
N SER A 132 -11.94 1.79 -14.99
CA SER A 132 -11.20 3.07 -14.87
C SER A 132 -10.50 3.27 -13.53
N GLY A 133 -10.92 2.56 -12.49
CA GLY A 133 -10.52 2.78 -11.11
C GLY A 133 -9.06 2.42 -10.86
N TYR A 134 -8.33 3.35 -10.27
CA TYR A 134 -6.92 3.17 -9.92
C TYR A 134 -6.61 3.76 -8.55
N PHE A 135 -5.57 3.22 -7.94
CA PHE A 135 -4.91 3.78 -6.77
C PHE A 135 -3.41 3.56 -6.95
N ASN A 136 -2.63 4.63 -7.11
CA ASN A 136 -1.19 4.57 -7.29
C ASN A 136 -0.48 5.23 -6.12
N ILE A 137 0.57 4.59 -5.64
CA ILE A 137 1.44 5.06 -4.57
C ILE A 137 2.82 5.29 -5.16
N TYR A 138 3.41 6.45 -4.88
CA TYR A 138 4.66 6.92 -5.44
C TYR A 138 5.65 7.17 -4.32
N PHE A 139 6.85 6.61 -4.45
CA PHE A 139 7.99 7.04 -3.65
C PHE A 139 8.61 8.25 -4.35
N ASP A 140 8.58 9.40 -3.69
CA ASP A 140 9.26 10.60 -4.15
C ASP A 140 10.54 10.84 -3.34
N ASP A 141 11.63 11.19 -4.03
CA ASP A 141 12.92 11.52 -3.42
C ASP A 141 13.10 13.02 -3.14
N SER A 142 12.15 13.84 -3.58
CA SER A 142 11.81 15.15 -3.01
C SER A 142 10.68 15.03 -1.97
N ALA A 143 10.53 16.06 -1.15
CA ALA A 143 9.39 16.22 -0.24
C ALA A 143 8.83 17.62 -0.48
N ASP A 144 8.01 17.75 -1.52
CA ASP A 144 7.48 19.02 -2.01
C ASP A 144 5.96 19.02 -2.21
N PHE A 145 5.29 17.89 -1.95
CA PHE A 145 3.84 17.83 -1.81
C PHE A 145 3.40 18.26 -0.40
N ASP A 146 2.34 19.06 -0.33
CA ASP A 146 1.72 19.49 0.91
C ASP A 146 0.21 19.22 0.87
N TYR A 147 -0.20 18.09 1.45
CA TYR A 147 -1.61 17.69 1.50
C TYR A 147 -2.51 18.72 2.21
N ALA A 148 -1.93 19.56 3.10
CA ALA A 148 -2.69 20.54 3.85
C ALA A 148 -2.97 21.81 3.02
N ASN A 149 -2.31 21.98 1.88
CA ASN A 149 -2.36 23.22 1.11
C ASN A 149 -2.38 22.99 -0.42
N ILE A 150 -3.37 22.23 -0.90
CA ILE A 150 -3.57 22.00 -2.33
C ILE A 150 -4.26 23.22 -2.97
N GLN A 151 -3.56 23.88 -3.90
CA GLN A 151 -3.98 25.13 -4.56
C GLN A 151 -4.24 24.96 -6.07
N GLY A 152 -3.69 23.93 -6.70
CA GLY A 152 -3.94 23.65 -8.11
C GLY A 152 -3.14 22.49 -8.68
N GLN A 153 -3.05 22.45 -10.00
CA GLN A 153 -2.50 21.29 -10.72
C GLN A 153 -1.02 21.05 -10.43
N ALA A 154 -0.26 22.10 -10.05
CA ALA A 154 1.13 21.94 -9.65
C ALA A 154 1.25 21.03 -8.42
N ASP A 155 0.42 21.24 -7.39
CA ASP A 155 0.43 20.41 -6.18
C ASP A 155 -0.01 18.97 -6.48
N ALA A 156 -0.95 18.80 -7.41
CA ALA A 156 -1.30 17.48 -7.90
C ALA A 156 -0.11 16.81 -8.60
N ASN A 157 0.64 17.53 -9.43
CA ASN A 157 1.80 16.97 -10.10
C ASN A 157 2.91 16.55 -9.11
N ASN A 158 3.13 17.32 -8.05
CA ASN A 158 4.07 16.98 -6.96
C ASN A 158 3.66 15.67 -6.24
N ALA A 159 2.36 15.37 -6.13
CA ALA A 159 1.93 14.07 -5.59
C ALA A 159 2.15 12.88 -6.55
N LEU A 160 2.55 13.12 -7.80
CA LEU A 160 2.58 12.12 -8.89
C LEU A 160 3.95 12.01 -9.58
N ASP A 161 4.95 12.81 -9.23
CA ASP A 161 6.26 12.89 -9.91
C ASP A 161 7.30 11.88 -9.39
N GLY A 162 6.99 11.19 -8.29
CA GLY A 162 7.77 10.09 -7.76
C GLY A 162 7.78 8.83 -8.63
N THR A 163 8.56 7.84 -8.20
CA THR A 163 8.62 6.51 -8.81
C THR A 163 7.47 5.64 -8.29
N LEU A 164 6.76 4.94 -9.19
CA LEU A 164 5.65 4.06 -8.83
C LEU A 164 6.10 2.93 -7.86
N PHE A 165 5.70 3.06 -6.60
CA PHE A 165 5.95 2.09 -5.54
C PHE A 165 4.94 0.94 -5.61
N LEU A 166 3.65 1.27 -5.69
CA LEU A 166 2.53 0.32 -5.88
C LEU A 166 1.49 0.93 -6.81
N GLY A 167 1.03 0.17 -7.79
CA GLY A 167 -0.12 0.50 -8.60
C GLY A 167 -1.22 -0.52 -8.37
N LEU A 168 -2.41 -0.07 -8.03
CA LEU A 168 -3.57 -0.89 -7.71
C LEU A 168 -4.73 -0.61 -8.65
N SER A 169 -5.49 -1.66 -8.96
CA SER A 169 -6.72 -1.61 -9.74
C SER A 169 -7.94 -1.82 -8.84
N PHE A 170 -9.03 -1.15 -9.18
CA PHE A 170 -10.28 -1.23 -8.42
C PHE A 170 -10.91 -2.61 -8.50
N LYS A 171 -11.35 -3.14 -7.35
CA LYS A 171 -12.12 -4.38 -7.26
C LYS A 171 -13.57 -4.13 -6.87
N SER A 172 -13.80 -3.38 -5.79
CA SER A 172 -15.13 -3.05 -5.30
C SER A 172 -15.07 -1.90 -4.30
N LEU A 173 -16.21 -1.24 -4.07
CA LEU A 173 -16.43 -0.37 -2.92
C LEU A 173 -17.81 -0.60 -2.32
N GLN A 174 -17.99 -0.10 -1.10
CA GLN A 174 -19.27 0.03 -0.43
C GLN A 174 -19.30 1.32 0.38
N GLU A 175 -20.43 2.01 0.36
CA GLU A 175 -20.64 3.22 1.14
C GLU A 175 -21.25 2.92 2.51
N GLY A 176 -20.96 3.81 3.46
CA GLY A 176 -21.63 3.83 4.75
C GLY A 176 -23.08 4.27 4.64
N ALA A 177 -23.88 3.89 5.65
CA ALA A 177 -25.25 4.35 5.78
C ALA A 177 -25.33 5.89 5.78
N GLY A 178 -26.18 6.44 4.91
CA GLY A 178 -26.37 7.89 4.78
C GLY A 178 -25.34 8.59 3.90
N PHE A 179 -24.57 7.85 3.10
CA PHE A 179 -23.68 8.44 2.09
C PHE A 179 -24.43 9.39 1.15
N THR A 180 -23.76 10.49 0.85
CA THR A 180 -24.10 11.45 -0.19
C THR A 180 -22.81 11.88 -0.88
N PRO A 181 -22.87 12.43 -2.11
CA PRO A 181 -21.68 12.99 -2.75
C PRO A 181 -20.97 14.09 -1.95
N ALA A 182 -21.66 14.74 -1.00
CA ALA A 182 -21.10 15.77 -0.14
C ALA A 182 -20.55 15.24 1.19
N ALA A 183 -20.93 14.04 1.63
CA ALA A 183 -20.48 13.48 2.90
C ALA A 183 -20.78 11.99 3.01
N GLY A 184 -19.85 11.23 3.60
CA GLY A 184 -20.06 9.83 3.95
C GLY A 184 -18.74 9.06 4.06
N SER A 185 -18.87 7.78 4.41
CA SER A 185 -17.76 6.85 4.43
C SER A 185 -17.76 5.95 3.20
N ILE A 186 -16.57 5.61 2.72
CA ILE A 186 -16.35 4.60 1.68
C ILE A 186 -15.38 3.57 2.25
N ASP A 187 -15.68 2.31 2.00
CA ASP A 187 -14.81 1.17 2.21
C ASP A 187 -14.58 0.49 0.85
N SER A 188 -13.33 0.43 0.42
CA SER A 188 -12.95 0.01 -0.92
C SER A 188 -11.88 -1.06 -0.86
N ILE A 189 -11.86 -1.93 -1.85
CA ILE A 189 -10.88 -3.01 -1.98
C ILE A 189 -10.23 -2.97 -3.35
N TRP A 190 -8.94 -3.30 -3.37
CA TRP A 190 -8.04 -3.05 -4.49
C TRP A 190 -7.09 -4.22 -4.67
N ASP A 191 -6.74 -4.49 -5.93
CA ASP A 191 -5.76 -5.50 -6.32
C ASP A 191 -4.47 -4.80 -6.75
N VAL A 192 -3.33 -5.19 -6.19
CA VAL A 192 -2.00 -4.75 -6.60
C VAL A 192 -1.69 -5.35 -7.97
N THR A 193 -1.34 -4.49 -8.91
CA THR A 193 -1.11 -4.88 -10.31
C THR A 193 0.28 -4.51 -10.83
N SER A 194 0.95 -3.55 -10.19
CA SER A 194 2.23 -3.03 -10.66
C SER A 194 2.99 -2.26 -9.56
N GLY A 195 4.18 -1.76 -9.90
CA GLY A 195 5.05 -0.99 -9.00
C GLY A 195 6.26 -1.79 -8.49
N ALA A 196 7.22 -1.08 -7.92
CA ALA A 196 8.47 -1.67 -7.43
C ALA A 196 8.24 -2.72 -6.32
N ALA A 197 7.22 -2.54 -5.49
CA ALA A 197 6.91 -3.43 -4.38
C ALA A 197 5.83 -4.48 -4.68
N ALA A 198 5.29 -4.54 -5.91
CA ALA A 198 4.15 -5.39 -6.23
C ALA A 198 4.32 -6.87 -5.84
N TYR A 199 5.51 -7.43 -6.08
CA TYR A 199 5.82 -8.84 -5.78
C TYR A 199 6.04 -9.13 -4.29
N HIS A 200 5.96 -8.10 -3.45
CA HIS A 200 6.06 -8.22 -2.00
C HIS A 200 4.69 -8.11 -1.32
N PHE A 201 3.59 -7.99 -2.07
CA PHE A 201 2.23 -8.01 -1.54
C PHE A 201 1.56 -9.36 -1.82
N ASP A 202 0.82 -9.86 -0.84
CA ASP A 202 0.08 -11.12 -0.99
C ASP A 202 -1.26 -10.87 -1.70
N THR A 203 -1.35 -11.36 -2.93
CA THR A 203 -2.31 -10.89 -3.93
C THR A 203 -3.75 -11.45 -3.83
N ASP A 204 -4.09 -12.15 -2.75
CA ASP A 204 -5.44 -12.72 -2.58
C ASP A 204 -5.88 -12.96 -1.13
N SER A 205 -5.26 -12.29 -0.18
CA SER A 205 -5.38 -12.62 1.24
C SER A 205 -6.41 -11.78 2.02
N GLN A 206 -6.96 -10.72 1.42
CA GLN A 206 -8.02 -9.90 2.02
C GLN A 206 -9.43 -10.31 1.55
N LEU A 207 -10.43 -9.53 1.96
CA LEU A 207 -11.84 -9.74 1.63
C LEU A 207 -12.04 -9.81 0.10
N LEU A 208 -12.84 -10.78 -0.36
CA LEU A 208 -13.05 -11.07 -1.78
C LEU A 208 -11.75 -11.37 -2.57
N GLY A 209 -10.68 -11.76 -1.87
CA GLY A 209 -9.37 -12.04 -2.46
C GLY A 209 -8.72 -10.78 -3.02
N SER A 210 -8.89 -9.64 -2.35
CA SER A 210 -8.17 -8.41 -2.65
C SER A 210 -6.84 -8.33 -1.90
N ASP A 211 -6.09 -7.27 -2.18
CA ASP A 211 -4.74 -7.09 -1.63
C ASP A 211 -4.74 -6.00 -0.57
N VAL A 212 -5.44 -4.91 -0.87
CA VAL A 212 -5.55 -3.75 -0.01
C VAL A 212 -7.00 -3.37 0.17
N ARG A 213 -7.40 -3.17 1.42
CA ARG A 213 -8.64 -2.50 1.79
C ARG A 213 -8.32 -1.08 2.23
N PHE A 214 -9.09 -0.11 1.75
CA PHE A 214 -8.99 1.29 2.10
C PHE A 214 -10.33 1.80 2.61
N GLY A 215 -10.33 2.33 3.83
CA GLY A 215 -11.50 2.92 4.47
C GLY A 215 -11.26 4.39 4.81
N SER A 216 -12.25 5.24 4.54
CA SER A 216 -12.23 6.64 4.96
C SER A 216 -13.63 7.21 5.19
N ASN A 217 -13.70 8.35 5.86
CA ASN A 217 -14.92 9.14 6.02
C ASN A 217 -14.62 10.59 5.66
N VAL A 218 -15.40 11.17 4.75
CA VAL A 218 -15.13 12.50 4.18
C VAL A 218 -16.36 13.39 4.30
N ILE A 219 -16.13 14.67 4.56
CA ILE A 219 -17.13 15.73 4.46
C ILE A 219 -16.56 16.79 3.51
N PHE A 220 -17.29 17.08 2.44
CA PHE A 220 -16.89 18.09 1.47
C PHE A 220 -17.20 19.50 1.98
N GLN A 221 -16.21 20.38 1.84
CA GLN A 221 -16.33 21.82 2.11
C GLN A 221 -16.29 22.55 0.76
N GLY A 222 -17.47 22.68 0.15
CA GLY A 222 -17.59 23.14 -1.24
C GLY A 222 -17.33 22.00 -2.22
N LEU A 223 -16.34 22.15 -3.11
CA LEU A 223 -16.04 21.16 -4.14
C LEU A 223 -14.96 20.14 -3.75
N TYR A 224 -14.34 20.33 -2.58
CA TYR A 224 -13.24 19.51 -2.08
C TYR A 224 -13.59 18.87 -0.75
N GLY A 225 -13.15 17.64 -0.54
CA GLY A 225 -13.21 16.95 0.75
C GLY A 225 -11.83 16.52 1.17
N SER A 226 -11.42 16.85 2.39
CA SER A 226 -10.13 16.44 2.95
C SER A 226 -10.35 15.56 4.17
N SER A 227 -9.56 14.49 4.30
CA SER A 227 -9.67 13.56 5.42
C SER A 227 -8.41 12.71 5.59
N ASN A 228 -8.46 11.80 6.54
CA ASN A 228 -7.51 10.71 6.72
C ASN A 228 -8.14 9.38 6.31
N GLY A 229 -7.34 8.50 5.73
CA GLY A 229 -7.73 7.14 5.38
C GLY A 229 -6.82 6.11 6.01
N LEU A 230 -7.36 4.91 6.19
CA LEU A 230 -6.65 3.74 6.66
C LEU A 230 -6.62 2.69 5.55
N ALA A 231 -5.43 2.23 5.19
CA ALA A 231 -5.21 1.12 4.30
C ALA A 231 -4.67 -0.09 5.08
N ASN A 232 -5.16 -1.29 4.77
CA ASN A 232 -4.67 -2.53 5.34
C ASN A 232 -4.56 -3.63 4.27
N GLY A 233 -3.58 -4.52 4.41
CA GLY A 233 -3.27 -5.59 3.47
C GLY A 233 -2.29 -6.59 4.07
N ASN A 234 -1.81 -7.54 3.27
CA ASN A 234 -0.73 -8.43 3.67
C ASN A 234 0.44 -8.34 2.67
N THR A 235 1.66 -8.47 3.19
CA THR A 235 2.91 -8.56 2.45
C THR A 235 3.46 -9.98 2.54
N ILE A 236 4.37 -10.31 1.64
CA ILE A 236 5.02 -11.61 1.61
C ILE A 236 6.34 -11.46 2.36
N PRO A 237 6.53 -12.12 3.52
CA PRO A 237 7.83 -12.14 4.19
C PRO A 237 8.89 -12.70 3.24
N GLU A 238 10.12 -12.16 3.26
CA GLU A 238 11.18 -12.68 2.40
C GLU A 238 11.30 -14.20 2.56
N PRO A 239 11.53 -14.95 1.46
CA PRO A 239 11.61 -16.39 1.50
C PRO A 239 12.78 -16.81 2.40
N SER A 240 12.43 -17.06 3.66
CA SER A 240 13.21 -17.61 4.75
C SER A 240 14.63 -17.99 4.33
N THR A 241 15.59 -17.10 4.57
CA THR A 241 17.03 -17.35 4.51
C THR A 241 17.40 -18.61 5.32
N LEU A 242 16.55 -18.96 6.31
CA LEU A 242 16.51 -20.23 7.04
C LEU A 242 16.29 -21.49 6.18
N ALA A 243 15.44 -21.45 5.15
CA ALA A 243 15.24 -22.56 4.23
C ALA A 243 16.47 -22.79 3.35
N ILE A 244 17.10 -21.71 2.84
CA ILE A 244 18.34 -21.80 2.06
C ILE A 244 19.51 -22.25 2.96
N LEU A 245 19.61 -21.72 4.17
CA LEU A 245 20.59 -22.16 5.18
C LEU A 245 20.34 -23.63 5.57
N GLY A 246 19.08 -24.03 5.77
CA GLY A 246 18.68 -25.40 6.08
C GLY A 246 19.00 -26.38 4.96
N LEU A 247 18.74 -26.02 3.71
CA LEU A 247 19.16 -26.76 2.53
C LEU A 247 20.68 -26.80 2.39
N GLY A 248 21.37 -25.70 2.69
CA GLY A 248 22.83 -25.63 2.74
C GLY A 248 23.43 -26.59 3.78
N LEU A 249 22.84 -26.66 4.98
CA LEU A 249 23.24 -27.58 6.05
C LEU A 249 22.93 -29.04 5.71
N LEU A 250 21.78 -29.32 5.08
CA LEU A 250 21.44 -30.64 4.57
C LEU A 250 22.39 -31.09 3.45
N GLY A 251 22.77 -30.17 2.56
CA GLY A 251 23.80 -30.37 1.54
C GLY A 251 25.16 -30.68 2.15
N LEU A 252 25.56 -29.97 3.20
CA LEU A 252 26.81 -30.19 3.92
C LEU A 252 26.84 -31.53 4.67
N ALA A 253 25.71 -31.93 5.27
CA ALA A 253 25.53 -33.24 5.87
C ALA A 253 25.57 -34.38 4.83
N GLY A 254 24.97 -34.15 3.65
CA GLY A 254 25.02 -35.07 2.51
C GLY A 254 26.43 -35.25 1.95
N ALA A 255 27.18 -34.16 1.78
CA ALA A 255 28.58 -34.18 1.32
C ALA A 255 29.50 -34.93 2.30
N LYS A 256 29.25 -34.83 3.61
CA LYS A 256 29.99 -35.58 4.63
C LYS A 256 29.74 -37.09 4.58
N ARG A 257 28.54 -37.53 4.19
CA ARG A 257 28.23 -38.96 3.99
C ARG A 257 28.94 -39.55 2.77
N ARG A 258 29.07 -38.78 1.67
CA ARG A 258 29.82 -39.21 0.47
C ARG A 258 31.31 -39.45 0.70
N LYS A 259 31.93 -38.83 1.71
CA LYS A 259 33.34 -39.07 2.07
C LYS A 259 33.59 -40.37 2.85
N LYS A 260 32.54 -41.08 3.25
CA LYS A 260 32.62 -42.35 4.01
C LYS A 260 32.18 -43.57 3.21
N ALA A 261 31.69 -43.39 1.99
CA ALA A 261 31.50 -44.44 0.99
C ALA A 261 32.69 -44.41 0.04
#